data_AF-A0A2N2RF90-F1
#
_entry.id   AF-A0A2N2RF90-F1
#
_cell.length_a   1.000
_cell.length_b   1.000
_cell.length_c   1.000
_cell.angle_alpha   90.00
_cell.angle_beta   90.00
_cell.angle_gamma   90.00
#
_symmetry.space_group_name_H-M   'P 1'
#
loop_
_entity.id
_entity.type
_entity.pdbx_description
1 polymer ?
#
loop_
_entity_poly.entity_id
_entity_poly.type
_entity_poly.pdbx_seq_one_letter_code
_entity_poly.pdbx_strand_id
1 'polypeptide(L)' 'MQATPLLLVPGLMCDATVWAPLRPALDAVARCQVVDHGQADSLTQMAQQLLDAAPPTFALAGHSMGGRVALEVVRLAP' A
#
# COMPACT_ATOMS: atom_id res chain seq x y z
N MET A 1 18.94 -11.77 6.21
CA MET A 1 18.37 -10.73 5.32
C MET A 1 17.12 -10.21 5.99
N GLN A 2 16.94 -8.89 6.11
CA GLN A 2 15.70 -8.33 6.66
C GLN A 2 14.59 -8.50 5.62
N ALA A 3 13.39 -8.90 6.04
CA ALA A 3 12.25 -9.02 5.13
C ALA A 3 11.86 -7.64 4.60
N THR A 4 11.69 -7.52 3.28
CA THR A 4 11.24 -6.27 2.64
C THR A 4 9.84 -5.90 3.18
N PRO A 5 9.63 -4.69 3.71
CA PRO A 5 8.31 -4.24 4.15
C PRO A 5 7.29 -4.32 3.01
N LEU A 6 6.04 -4.69 3.30
CA LEU A 6 4.97 -4.76 2.32
C LEU A 6 3.90 -3.72 2.65
N LEU A 7 3.71 -2.75 1.76
CA LEU A 7 2.63 -1.78 1.83
C LEU A 7 1.39 -2.34 1.10
N LEU A 8 0.27 -2.39 1.81
CA LEU A 8 -1.00 -2.91 1.35
C LEU A 8 -1.98 -1.76 1.14
N VAL A 9 -2.35 -1.50 -0.11
CA VAL A 9 -3.20 -0.36 -0.48
C VAL A 9 -4.64 -0.82 -0.71
N PRO A 10 -5.59 -0.45 0.17
CA PRO A 10 -6.99 -0.87 0.04
C PRO A 10 -7.69 -0.25 -1.18
N GLY A 11 -8.84 -0.83 -1.52
CA GLY A 11 -9.73 -0.29 -2.55
C GLY A 11 -10.54 0.93 -2.06
N LEU A 12 -11.28 1.55 -2.97
CA LEU A 12 -12.20 2.64 -2.64
C LEU A 12 -13.27 2.13 -1.66
N MET A 13 -13.56 2.91 -0.61
CA MET A 13 -14.48 2.52 0.48
C MET A 13 -14.09 1.22 1.21
N CYS A 14 -12.81 0.84 1.18
CA CYS A 14 -12.26 -0.26 1.94
C CYS A 14 -11.19 0.24 2.93
N ASP A 15 -10.88 -0.60 3.91
CA ASP A 15 -9.82 -0.37 4.90
C ASP A 15 -8.99 -1.65 5.09
N ALA A 16 -8.30 -1.77 6.23
CA ALA A 16 -7.51 -2.95 6.58
C ALA A 16 -8.30 -4.28 6.57
N THR A 17 -9.62 -4.22 6.71
CA THR A 17 -10.51 -5.40 6.76
C THR A 17 -10.40 -6.25 5.49
N VAL A 18 -10.23 -5.63 4.31
CA VAL A 18 -10.11 -6.36 3.03
C VAL A 18 -8.88 -7.30 3.00
N TRP A 19 -7.87 -6.98 3.80
CA TRP A 19 -6.63 -7.75 3.87
C TRP A 19 -6.65 -8.83 4.94
N ALA A 20 -7.60 -8.80 5.88
CA ALA A 20 -7.64 -9.70 7.04
C ALA A 20 -7.50 -11.19 6.68
N PRO A 21 -8.16 -11.72 5.63
CA PRO A 21 -7.99 -13.12 5.25
C PRO A 21 -6.58 -13.49 4.75
N LEU A 22 -5.83 -12.52 4.24
CA LEU A 22 -4.47 -12.72 3.70
C LEU A 22 -3.38 -12.45 4.73
N ARG A 23 -3.67 -11.72 5.81
CA ARG A 23 -2.70 -11.33 6.84
C ARG A 23 -1.87 -12.50 7.39
N PRO A 24 -2.45 -13.66 7.76
CA PRO A 24 -1.65 -14.77 8.31
C PRO A 24 -0.53 -15.25 7.38
N ALA A 25 -0.80 -15.29 6.06
CA ALA A 25 0.18 -15.73 5.07
C ALA A 25 1.20 -14.62 4.74
N LEU A 26 0.74 -13.37 4.64
CA LEU A 26 1.60 -12.23 4.30
C LEU A 26 2.54 -11.85 5.44
N ASP A 27 2.05 -11.87 6.69
CA ASP A 27 2.87 -11.56 7.87
C ASP A 27 3.94 -12.62 8.16
N ALA A 28 3.77 -13.84 7.62
CA ALA A 28 4.78 -14.87 7.69
C ALA A 28 6.02 -14.59 6.80
N VAL A 29 5.89 -13.69 5.80
CA VAL A 29 6.95 -13.42 4.81
C VAL A 29 7.39 -11.96 4.76
N ALA A 30 6.58 -11.02 5.25
CA ALA A 30 6.88 -9.59 5.23
C ALA A 30 6.26 -8.85 6.40
N ARG A 31 6.87 -7.73 6.81
CA ARG A 31 6.22 -6.79 7.72
C ARG A 31 5.17 -5.99 6.95
N CYS A 32 3.89 -6.32 7.13
CA CYS A 32 2.81 -5.69 6.39
C CYS A 32 2.29 -4.42 7.08
N GLN A 33 2.10 -3.36 6.30
CA GLN A 33 1.44 -2.11 6.72
C GLN A 33 0.31 -1.80 5.74
N VAL A 34 -0.90 -1.56 6.26
CA VAL A 34 -2.02 -1.09 5.45
C VAL A 34 -1.92 0.43 5.33
N VAL A 35 -2.06 0.95 4.11
CA VAL A 35 -2.05 2.38 3.83
C VAL A 35 -3.43 2.97 4.10
N ASP A 36 -3.45 4.09 4.83
CA ASP A 36 -4.61 4.95 5.00
C ASP A 36 -4.41 6.20 4.13
N HIS A 37 -5.40 6.52 3.31
CA HIS A 37 -5.39 7.68 2.41
C HIS A 37 -6.03 8.93 3.03
N GLY A 38 -6.58 8.82 4.24
CA GLY A 38 -7.23 9.93 4.94
C GLY A 38 -8.27 10.62 4.08
N GLN A 39 -8.07 11.91 3.81
CA GLN A 39 -8.96 12.77 3.03
C GLN A 39 -8.46 13.01 1.60
N ALA A 40 -7.56 12.18 1.08
CA ALA A 40 -7.07 12.36 -0.29
C ALA A 40 -8.20 12.19 -1.31
N ASP A 41 -8.24 13.10 -2.30
CA ASP A 41 -9.30 13.16 -3.30
C ASP A 41 -8.83 12.80 -4.73
N SER A 42 -7.54 12.45 -4.88
CA SER A 42 -6.95 12.06 -6.15
C SER A 42 -5.91 10.94 -5.99
N LEU A 43 -5.73 10.13 -7.03
CA LEU A 43 -4.75 9.03 -7.02
C LEU A 43 -3.31 9.52 -6.83
N THR A 44 -2.97 10.67 -7.42
CA THR A 44 -1.64 11.28 -7.28
C THR A 44 -1.38 11.70 -5.84
N GLN A 45 -2.37 12.30 -5.16
CA GLN A 45 -2.22 12.68 -3.75
C GLN A 45 -2.08 11.44 -2.86
N MET A 46 -2.88 10.39 -3.11
CA MET A 46 -2.77 9.11 -2.40
C MET A 46 -1.37 8.49 -2.56
N ALA A 47 -0.82 8.52 -3.77
CA ALA A 47 0.52 8.00 -4.05
C ALA A 47 1.62 8.82 -3.38
N GLN A 48 1.50 10.15 -3.38
CA GLN A 48 2.47 11.03 -2.71
C GLN A 48 2.46 10.81 -1.19
N GLN A 49 1.28 10.79 -0.57
CA GLN A 49 1.15 10.51 0.87
C GLN A 49 1.73 9.16 1.26
N LEU A 50 1.52 8.14 0.43
CA LEU A 50 2.12 6.81 0.62
C LEU A 50 3.64 6.91 0.58
N LEU A 51 4.21 7.56 -0.44
CA LEU A 51 5.66 7.71 -0.61
C LEU A 51 6.30 8.51 0.53
N ASP A 52 5.63 9.56 1.02
CA ASP A 52 6.13 10.40 2.12
C ASP A 52 6.26 9.61 3.45
N ALA A 53 5.42 8.59 3.65
CA ALA A 53 5.42 7.73 4.82
C ALA A 53 6.15 6.39 4.60
N ALA A 54 6.55 6.07 3.37
CA ALA A 54 7.12 4.78 3.02
C ALA A 54 8.58 4.63 3.49
N PRO A 55 9.02 3.40 3.79
CA PRO A 55 10.45 3.09 3.89
C PRO A 55 11.19 3.39 2.56
N PRO A 56 12.52 3.54 2.56
CA PRO A 56 13.28 3.77 1.33
C PRO A 56 13.15 2.65 0.29
N THR A 57 12.93 1.41 0.74
CA THR A 57 12.66 0.25 -0.12
C THR A 57 11.51 -0.56 0.47
N PHE A 58 10.55 -0.93 -0.37
CA PHE A 58 9.37 -1.68 0.02
C PHE A 58 8.78 -2.44 -1.16
N ALA A 59 7.99 -3.47 -0.85
CA ALA A 59 7.08 -4.11 -1.78
C ALA A 59 5.71 -3.44 -1.67
N LEU A 60 4.93 -3.47 -2.76
CA LEU A 60 3.64 -2.80 -2.84
C LEU A 60 2.59 -3.75 -3.42
N ALA A 61 1.44 -3.86 -2.76
CA ALA A 61 0.28 -4.58 -3.26
C ALA A 61 -0.96 -3.69 -3.18
N GLY A 62 -1.68 -3.55 -4.30
CA GLY A 62 -2.87 -2.71 -4.39
C GLY A 62 -4.09 -3.50 -4.83
N HIS A 63 -5.22 -3.29 -4.17
CA HIS A 63 -6.51 -3.89 -4.54
C HIS A 63 -7.44 -2.84 -5.16
N SER A 64 -8.00 -3.12 -6.34
CA SER A 64 -8.95 -2.21 -7.03
C SER A 64 -8.39 -0.79 -7.20
N MET A 65 -8.98 0.25 -6.60
CA MET A 65 -8.42 1.61 -6.56
C MET A 65 -6.98 1.63 -6.05
N GLY A 66 -6.64 0.83 -5.04
CA GLY A 66 -5.28 0.72 -4.52
C GLY A 66 -4.29 0.19 -5.55
N GLY A 67 -4.74 -0.60 -6.52
CA GLY A 67 -3.92 -1.01 -7.67
C GLY A 67 -3.57 0.18 -8.58
N ARG A 68 -4.50 1.13 -8.75
CA ARG A 68 -4.24 2.37 -9.49
C ARG A 68 -3.29 3.29 -8.72
N VAL A 69 -3.44 3.39 -7.40
CA VAL A 69 -2.48 4.10 -6.54
C VAL A 69 -1.09 3.47 -6.66
N ALA A 70 -0.99 2.14 -6.70
CA ALA A 70 0.29 1.46 -6.87
C ALA A 70 0.98 1.79 -8.21
N LEU A 71 0.22 1.90 -9.30
CA LEU A 71 0.77 2.36 -10.59
C LEU A 71 1.21 3.83 -10.53
N GLU A 72 0.47 4.69 -9.84
CA GLU A 72 0.87 6.09 -9.63
C GLU A 72 2.15 6.20 -8.78
N VAL A 73 2.33 5.33 -7.78
CA VAL A 73 3.58 5.25 -7.01
C VAL A 73 4.76 4.93 -7.93
N VAL A 74 4.64 3.90 -8.79
CA VAL A 74 5.70 3.55 -9.76
C VAL A 74 5.96 4.69 -10.75
N ARG A 75 4.92 5.42 -11.16
CA ARG A 75 5.07 6.59 -12.05
C ARG A 75 5.84 7.74 -11.37
N LEU A 76 5.66 7.94 -10.07
CA LEU A 76 6.30 9.00 -9.30
C LEU A 76 7.71 8.62 -8.81
N ALA A 77 7.93 7.34 -8.47
CA ALA A 77 9.18 6.81 -7.92
C ALA A 77 9.41 5.35 -8.40
N PRO A 78 9.97 5.16 -9.61
CA PRO A 78 10.20 3.84 -10.20
C PRO A 78 11.36 3.06 -9.56
#